data_AF-A0A6I5WIF1-F1
#
_entry.id   AF-A0A6I5WIF1-F1
#
_cell.length_a   1.000
_cell.length_b   1.000
_cell.length_c   1.000
_cell.angle_alpha   90.00
_cell.angle_beta   90.00
_cell.angle_gamma   90.00
#
_symmetry.space_group_name_H-M   'P 1'
#
loop_
_entity.id
_entity.type
_entity.pdbx_description
1 polymer ?
#
loop_
_entity_poly.entity_id
_entity_poly.type
_entity_poly.pdbx_seq_one_letter_code
_entity_poly.pdbx_strand_id
1 'polypeptide(L)'
;MRTLSKQADKWLGRVLVSVGCVIAALCLGLMGYARSGDVDAGHTWNGDAPAYLTSAVRGGEHQCTITPDDGEARTLNVPSWPNRGPHVNGRQVDPWFAGTAQVSCTDPVYLTQGWMVRLYPLVEQWLVLLAGLVLALVGLNRLGLFRHTSRYP
;
A
#
# COMPACT_ATOMS: atom_id res chain seq x y z
N MET A 1 -37.50 22.03 -13.79
CA MET A 1 -36.09 22.21 -13.37
C MET A 1 -35.68 21.49 -12.08
N ARG A 2 -36.53 21.33 -11.04
CA ARG A 2 -36.16 20.68 -9.76
C ARG A 2 -35.91 19.16 -9.78
N THR A 3 -36.32 18.45 -10.82
CA THR A 3 -36.16 16.98 -10.94
C THR A 3 -34.79 16.58 -11.46
N LEU A 4 -34.18 17.39 -12.34
CA LEU A 4 -32.86 17.14 -12.91
C LEU A 4 -31.74 17.23 -11.85
N SER A 5 -31.84 18.16 -10.90
CA SER A 5 -30.82 18.32 -9.84
C SER A 5 -30.78 17.12 -8.89
N LYS A 6 -31.94 16.56 -8.52
CA LYS A 6 -32.01 15.38 -7.64
C LYS A 6 -31.47 14.11 -8.29
N GLN A 7 -31.63 13.98 -9.60
CA GLN A 7 -31.12 12.81 -10.34
C GLN A 7 -29.59 12.92 -10.52
N ALA A 8 -29.07 14.12 -10.79
CA ALA A 8 -27.63 14.39 -10.84
C ALA A 8 -26.95 14.13 -9.48
N ASP A 9 -27.55 14.56 -8.37
CA ASP A 9 -27.02 14.32 -7.02
C ASP A 9 -26.91 12.83 -6.66
N LYS A 10 -27.91 12.02 -7.05
CA LYS A 10 -27.88 10.57 -6.81
C LYS A 10 -26.84 9.88 -7.67
N TRP A 11 -26.68 10.30 -8.92
CA TRP A 11 -25.67 9.75 -9.82
C TRP A 11 -24.26 10.06 -9.31
N LEU A 12 -24.02 11.32 -8.92
CA LEU A 12 -22.76 11.76 -8.30
C LEU A 12 -22.47 10.99 -7.00
N GLY A 13 -23.49 10.76 -6.16
CA GLY A 13 -23.35 9.96 -4.95
C GLY A 13 -22.90 8.52 -5.23
N ARG A 14 -23.47 7.86 -6.25
CA ARG A 14 -23.05 6.51 -6.67
C ARG A 14 -21.60 6.49 -7.15
N VAL A 15 -21.23 7.44 -8.01
CA VAL A 15 -19.85 7.55 -8.52
C VAL A 15 -18.86 7.74 -7.37
N LEU A 16 -19.16 8.62 -6.41
CA LEU A 16 -18.30 8.85 -5.24
C LEU A 16 -18.14 7.61 -4.36
N VAL A 17 -19.23 6.87 -4.12
CA VAL A 17 -19.16 5.59 -3.36
C VAL A 17 -18.30 4.58 -4.11
N SER A 18 -18.57 4.35 -5.39
CA SER A 18 -17.83 3.38 -6.20
C SER A 18 -16.34 3.72 -6.24
N VAL A 19 -15.98 4.97 -6.50
CA VAL A 19 -14.58 5.42 -6.52
C VAL A 19 -13.93 5.27 -5.14
N GLY A 20 -14.60 5.71 -4.08
CA GLY A 20 -14.08 5.60 -2.71
C GLY A 20 -13.82 4.15 -2.28
N CYS A 21 -14.75 3.24 -2.59
CA CYS A 21 -14.60 1.81 -2.32
C CYS A 21 -13.47 1.18 -3.13
N VAL A 22 -13.32 1.53 -4.42
CA VAL A 22 -12.23 1.02 -5.26
C VAL A 22 -10.88 1.47 -4.72
N ILE A 23 -10.74 2.75 -4.33
CA ILE A 23 -9.51 3.27 -3.72
C ILE A 23 -9.19 2.52 -2.43
N ALA A 24 -10.17 2.37 -1.53
CA ALA A 24 -9.96 1.66 -0.26
C ALA A 24 -9.57 0.19 -0.49
N ALA A 25 -10.25 -0.50 -1.40
CA ALA A 25 -9.95 -1.89 -1.75
C ALA A 25 -8.55 -2.04 -2.35
N LEU A 26 -8.13 -1.12 -3.23
CA LEU A 26 -6.77 -1.09 -3.79
C LEU A 26 -5.71 -0.84 -2.71
N CYS A 27 -5.93 0.11 -1.81
CA CYS A 27 -5.02 0.36 -0.70
C CYS A 27 -4.86 -0.88 0.18
N LEU A 28 -5.97 -1.49 0.59
CA LEU A 28 -5.95 -2.69 1.44
C LEU A 28 -5.33 -3.89 0.72
N GLY A 29 -5.66 -4.08 -0.57
CA GLY A 29 -5.13 -5.16 -1.39
C GLY A 29 -3.62 -5.03 -1.59
N LEU A 30 -3.12 -3.84 -1.89
CA LEU A 30 -1.69 -3.59 -2.06
C LEU A 30 -0.94 -3.76 -0.73
N MET A 31 -1.44 -3.17 0.37
CA MET A 31 -0.88 -3.38 1.70
C MET A 31 -0.83 -4.87 2.10
N GLY A 32 -1.86 -5.64 1.73
CA GLY A 32 -1.91 -7.08 1.93
C GLY A 32 -0.86 -7.81 1.07
N TYR A 33 -0.74 -7.43 -0.20
CA TYR A 33 0.22 -7.99 -1.15
C TYR A 33 1.68 -7.79 -0.69
N ALA A 34 1.99 -6.65 -0.06
CA ALA A 34 3.33 -6.38 0.49
C ALA A 34 3.70 -7.36 1.61
N ARG A 35 2.68 -7.92 2.27
CA ARG A 35 2.81 -8.88 3.37
C ARG A 35 2.60 -10.33 2.95
N SER A 36 2.26 -10.57 1.68
CA SER A 36 2.14 -11.93 1.13
C SER A 36 3.38 -12.35 0.34
N GLY A 37 4.47 -11.58 0.43
CA GLY A 37 5.77 -12.04 -0.05
C GLY A 37 6.18 -13.34 0.65
N ASP A 38 7.15 -14.03 0.07
CA ASP A 38 7.73 -15.21 0.73
C ASP A 38 8.50 -14.77 1.99
N VAL A 39 8.53 -15.61 3.03
CA VAL A 39 9.09 -15.29 4.35
C VAL A 39 10.29 -16.18 4.60
N ASP A 40 11.44 -15.91 3.99
CA ASP A 40 12.63 -16.75 4.24
C ASP A 40 13.96 -16.06 3.88
N ALA A 41 15.05 -16.51 4.51
CA ALA A 41 16.39 -15.88 4.46
C ALA A 41 17.12 -15.96 3.09
N GLY A 42 16.45 -16.39 2.03
CA GLY A 42 17.02 -16.54 0.69
C GLY A 42 15.99 -16.22 -0.39
N HIS A 43 15.93 -14.96 -0.81
CA HIS A 43 15.08 -14.53 -1.91
C HIS A 43 15.89 -14.16 -3.14
N THR A 44 15.38 -14.45 -4.33
CA THR A 44 15.95 -13.94 -5.57
C THR A 44 15.28 -12.63 -5.97
N TRP A 45 16.06 -11.59 -6.19
CA TRP A 45 15.63 -10.32 -6.77
C TRP A 45 16.09 -10.22 -8.21
N ASN A 46 15.15 -10.09 -9.13
CA ASN A 46 15.46 -9.68 -10.49
C ASN A 46 15.63 -8.15 -10.54
N GLY A 47 16.84 -7.70 -10.88
CA GLY A 47 17.25 -6.30 -11.00
C GLY A 47 16.58 -5.50 -12.13
N ASP A 48 15.59 -6.06 -12.83
CA ASP A 48 14.82 -5.36 -13.86
C ASP A 48 13.89 -4.26 -13.28
N ALA A 49 13.51 -4.36 -12.01
CA ALA A 49 12.56 -3.43 -11.39
C ALA A 49 12.86 -3.19 -9.89
N PRO A 50 12.38 -2.06 -9.33
CA PRO A 50 12.48 -1.80 -7.89
C PRO A 50 11.85 -2.90 -7.05
N ALA A 51 12.43 -3.14 -5.88
CA ALA A 51 11.88 -4.02 -4.87
C ALA A 51 11.41 -3.23 -3.65
N TYR A 52 10.42 -3.77 -2.95
CA TYR A 52 9.97 -3.27 -1.65
C TYR A 52 10.28 -4.32 -0.58
N LEU A 53 11.02 -3.90 0.45
CA LEU A 53 11.35 -4.74 1.59
C LEU A 53 10.55 -4.31 2.81
N THR A 54 9.82 -5.23 3.42
CA THR A 54 8.99 -4.99 4.62
C THR A 54 9.32 -6.01 5.69
N SER A 55 9.59 -5.57 6.92
CA SER A 55 9.82 -6.50 8.02
C SER A 55 8.56 -7.29 8.39
N ALA A 56 8.69 -8.59 8.58
CA ALA A 56 7.64 -9.43 9.17
C ALA A 56 7.61 -9.37 10.70
N VAL A 57 8.70 -8.90 11.30
CA VAL A 57 8.89 -8.82 12.75
C VAL A 57 8.66 -7.38 13.22
N ARG A 58 8.22 -7.20 14.46
CA ARG A 58 8.01 -5.86 15.03
C ARG A 58 9.25 -5.37 15.78
N GLY A 59 9.57 -4.09 15.60
CA GLY A 59 10.63 -3.38 16.34
C GLY A 59 12.03 -3.47 15.69
N GLY A 60 12.79 -2.38 15.76
CA GLY A 60 14.17 -2.30 15.28
C GLY A 60 14.35 -2.01 13.78
N GLU A 61 15.59 -2.17 13.34
CA GLU A 61 15.98 -2.19 11.93
C GLU A 61 16.60 -3.56 11.64
N HIS A 62 16.25 -4.15 10.48
CA HIS A 62 16.75 -5.45 10.07
C HIS A 62 17.73 -5.27 8.92
N GLN A 63 18.88 -5.95 8.99
CA GLN A 63 19.89 -5.85 7.94
C GLN A 63 19.62 -6.90 6.87
N CYS A 64 19.56 -6.43 5.63
CA CYS A 64 19.45 -7.26 4.45
C CYS A 64 20.66 -7.02 3.55
N THR A 65 21.38 -8.09 3.22
CA THR A 65 22.46 -8.08 2.25
C THR A 65 21.94 -8.61 0.92
N ILE A 66 22.13 -7.81 -0.13
CA ILE A 66 21.77 -8.15 -1.49
C ILE A 66 23.07 -8.43 -2.24
N THR A 67 23.21 -9.64 -2.75
CA THR A 67 24.38 -10.17 -3.45
C THR A 67 23.98 -10.49 -4.89
N PRO A 68 24.21 -9.58 -5.84
CA PRO A 68 24.03 -9.85 -7.27
C PRO A 68 24.94 -10.98 -7.76
N ASP A 69 24.49 -11.73 -8.76
CA ASP A 69 25.34 -12.72 -9.45
C ASP A 69 26.52 -12.04 -10.16
N ASP A 70 26.29 -10.83 -10.67
CA ASP A 70 27.29 -9.95 -11.26
C ASP A 70 27.15 -8.54 -10.68
N GLY A 71 28.09 -8.15 -9.80
CA GLY A 71 28.13 -6.84 -9.17
C GLY A 71 28.54 -6.86 -7.70
N GLU A 72 28.57 -5.68 -7.09
CA GLU A 72 28.91 -5.53 -5.68
C GLU A 72 27.71 -5.80 -4.77
N ALA A 73 27.95 -6.62 -3.74
CA ALA A 73 26.99 -6.83 -2.67
C ALA A 73 26.80 -5.54 -1.86
N ARG A 74 25.55 -5.25 -1.48
CA ARG A 74 25.24 -4.12 -0.59
C ARG A 74 24.34 -4.56 0.55
N THR A 75 24.63 -4.02 1.73
CA THR A 75 23.80 -4.21 2.93
C THR A 75 22.95 -2.97 3.16
N LEU A 76 21.66 -3.19 3.42
CA LEU A 76 20.65 -2.16 3.63
C LEU A 76 19.90 -2.41 4.93
N ASN A 77 19.47 -1.34 5.59
CA ASN A 77 18.58 -1.44 6.76
C ASN A 77 17.13 -1.33 6.32
N VAL A 78 16.32 -2.32 6.70
CA VAL A 78 14.88 -2.37 6.49
C VAL A 78 14.18 -1.98 7.81
N PRO A 79 13.42 -0.86 7.84
CA PRO A 79 12.70 -0.46 9.05
C PRO A 79 11.52 -1.38 9.32
N SER A 80 11.26 -1.69 10.59
CA SER A 80 10.08 -2.47 11.00
C SER A 80 9.01 -1.63 11.67
N TRP A 81 7.79 -2.16 11.75
CA TRP A 81 6.70 -1.49 12.47
C TRP A 81 6.79 -1.76 13.98
N PRO A 82 6.46 -0.79 14.86
CA PRO A 82 6.20 0.62 14.57
C PRO A 82 7.50 1.41 14.52
N ASN A 83 7.85 1.99 13.36
CA ASN A 83 8.91 2.99 13.27
C ASN A 83 8.31 4.40 13.35
N ARG A 84 8.92 5.30 14.11
CA ARG A 84 8.47 6.71 14.26
C ARG A 84 8.94 7.60 13.10
N GLY A 85 9.15 7.04 11.91
CA GLY A 85 9.65 7.73 10.73
C GLY A 85 8.57 8.01 9.67
N PRO A 86 8.88 8.83 8.64
CA PRO A 86 7.95 9.16 7.56
C PRO A 86 7.63 8.01 6.61
N HIS A 87 8.42 6.93 6.63
CA HIS A 87 8.23 5.74 5.80
C HIS A 87 7.61 4.62 6.64
N VAL A 88 6.33 4.39 6.40
CA VAL A 88 5.50 3.46 7.16
C VAL A 88 5.73 2.06 6.59
N ASN A 89 6.47 1.21 7.29
CA ASN A 89 6.54 -0.26 7.11
C ASN A 89 7.38 -0.82 5.94
N GLY A 90 8.45 -0.15 5.54
CA GLY A 90 9.40 -0.78 4.65
C GLY A 90 10.36 0.18 4.00
N ARG A 91 11.09 -0.34 3.01
CA ARG A 91 12.02 0.42 2.18
C ARG A 91 11.87 -0.02 0.74
N GLN A 92 11.59 0.94 -0.14
CA GLN A 92 11.79 0.74 -1.58
C GLN A 92 13.27 0.85 -1.90
N VAL A 93 13.75 -0.05 -2.75
CA VAL A 93 15.13 -0.10 -3.21
C VAL A 93 15.13 -0.23 -4.73
N ASP A 94 15.78 0.73 -5.39
CA ASP A 94 16.01 0.66 -6.83
C ASP A 94 17.23 -0.24 -7.13
N PRO A 95 17.19 -1.05 -8.20
CA PRO A 95 18.28 -1.94 -8.53
C PRO A 95 19.53 -1.15 -8.96
N TRP A 96 20.70 -1.59 -8.50
CA TRP A 96 22.00 -1.07 -8.93
C TRP A 96 22.82 -2.10 -9.73
N PHE A 97 22.19 -3.23 -10.04
CA PHE A 97 22.75 -4.37 -10.74
C PHE A 97 21.74 -4.80 -11.81
N ALA A 98 22.20 -5.60 -12.77
CA ALA A 98 21.35 -6.26 -13.75
C ALA A 98 21.34 -7.78 -13.49
N GLY A 99 20.27 -8.46 -13.89
CA GLY A 99 20.11 -9.89 -13.65
C GLY A 99 19.62 -10.22 -12.24
N THR A 100 19.99 -11.39 -11.72
CA THR A 100 19.50 -11.89 -10.44
C THR A 100 20.44 -11.58 -9.28
N ALA A 101 19.87 -11.33 -8.11
CA ALA A 101 20.58 -11.18 -6.86
C ALA A 101 19.95 -12.01 -5.75
N GLN A 102 20.77 -12.58 -4.88
CA GLN A 102 20.32 -13.19 -3.65
C GLN A 102 20.13 -12.11 -2.58
N VAL A 103 19.00 -12.12 -1.91
CA VAL A 103 18.67 -11.26 -0.78
C VAL A 103 18.64 -12.12 0.47
N SER A 104 19.52 -11.83 1.41
CA SER A 104 19.59 -12.49 2.70
C SER A 104 19.45 -11.47 3.82
N CYS A 105 18.55 -11.73 4.76
CA CYS A 105 18.28 -10.84 5.88
C CYS A 105 18.54 -11.55 7.21
N THR A 106 18.94 -10.80 8.24
CA THR A 106 19.13 -11.33 9.59
C THR A 106 17.83 -11.84 10.21
N ASP A 107 16.72 -11.23 9.83
CA ASP A 107 15.37 -11.51 10.30
C ASP A 107 14.41 -11.70 9.10
N PRO A 108 13.24 -12.31 9.31
CA PRO A 108 12.22 -12.45 8.28
C PRO A 108 11.76 -11.10 7.71
N VAL A 109 12.02 -10.89 6.42
CA VAL A 109 11.66 -9.70 5.65
C VAL A 109 10.96 -10.14 4.37
N TYR A 110 9.79 -9.58 4.12
CA TYR A 110 9.05 -9.76 2.88
C TYR A 110 9.72 -8.98 1.75
N LEU A 111 10.04 -9.68 0.66
CA LEU A 111 10.50 -9.08 -0.58
C LEU A 111 9.38 -9.05 -1.61
N THR A 112 8.91 -7.85 -1.97
CA THR A 112 7.92 -7.65 -3.03
C THR A 112 8.55 -7.02 -4.25
N GLN A 113 8.26 -7.56 -5.44
CA GLN A 113 8.84 -7.12 -6.71
C GLN A 113 7.75 -6.82 -7.75
N GLY A 114 8.14 -6.08 -8.79
CA GLY A 114 7.31 -5.81 -9.96
C GLY A 114 6.67 -4.43 -9.97
N TRP A 115 5.79 -4.20 -10.94
CA TRP A 115 5.24 -2.87 -11.22
C TRP A 115 4.43 -2.27 -10.05
N MET A 116 3.83 -3.12 -9.22
CA MET A 116 3.06 -2.71 -8.04
C MET A 116 3.92 -2.02 -6.99
N VAL A 117 5.25 -2.25 -7.00
CA VAL A 117 6.17 -1.66 -6.02
C VAL A 117 6.08 -0.13 -5.99
N ARG A 118 5.90 0.48 -7.16
CA ARG A 118 5.79 1.94 -7.31
C ARG A 118 4.54 2.52 -6.65
N LEU A 119 3.53 1.70 -6.37
CA LEU A 119 2.29 2.13 -5.72
C LEU A 119 2.38 2.08 -4.19
N TYR A 120 3.36 1.38 -3.61
CA TYR A 120 3.48 1.26 -2.15
C TYR A 120 3.59 2.58 -1.42
N PRO A 121 4.48 3.52 -1.82
CA PRO A 121 4.58 4.81 -1.16
C PRO A 121 3.26 5.59 -1.16
N LEU A 122 2.41 5.37 -2.18
CA LEU A 122 1.12 6.01 -2.30
C LEU A 122 0.08 5.35 -1.37
N VAL A 123 -0.01 4.02 -1.37
CA VAL A 123 -1.03 3.32 -0.58
C VAL A 123 -0.70 3.29 0.91
N GLU A 124 0.57 3.30 1.30
CA GLU A 124 0.99 3.35 2.70
C GLU A 124 0.72 4.71 3.36
N GLN A 125 0.48 5.76 2.56
CA GLN A 125 -0.02 7.01 3.10
C GLN A 125 -1.46 6.81 3.59
N TRP A 126 -1.63 6.80 4.92
CA TRP A 126 -2.93 6.77 5.58
C TRP A 126 -3.92 7.79 5.00
N LEU A 127 -3.43 8.92 4.49
CA LEU A 127 -4.20 9.95 3.80
C LEU A 127 -4.94 9.44 2.56
N VAL A 128 -4.35 8.53 1.77
CA VAL A 128 -4.99 8.00 0.56
C VAL A 128 -6.14 7.04 0.93
N LEU A 129 -5.92 6.21 1.95
CA LEU A 129 -6.99 5.37 2.50
C LEU A 129 -8.12 6.25 3.07
N LEU A 130 -7.78 7.29 3.85
CA LEU A 130 -8.77 8.23 4.37
C LEU A 130 -9.50 8.99 3.27
N ALA A 131 -8.81 9.42 2.22
CA ALA A 131 -9.45 10.08 1.08
C ALA A 131 -10.49 9.15 0.44
N GLY A 132 -10.15 7.88 0.22
CA GLY A 132 -11.10 6.87 -0.26
C GLY A 132 -12.32 6.70 0.66
N LEU A 133 -12.09 6.59 1.97
CA LEU A 133 -13.17 6.47 2.97
C LEU A 133 -14.05 7.73 3.02
N VAL A 134 -13.46 8.92 2.98
CA VAL A 134 -14.18 10.19 2.97
C VAL A 134 -15.04 10.32 1.71
N LEU A 135 -14.51 9.97 0.53
CA LEU A 135 -15.29 9.96 -0.70
C LEU A 135 -16.51 9.03 -0.61
N ALA A 136 -16.31 7.83 -0.04
CA ALA A 136 -17.40 6.89 0.18
C ALA A 136 -18.46 7.45 1.15
N LEU A 137 -18.04 8.04 2.27
CA LEU A 137 -18.95 8.66 3.25
C LEU A 137 -19.72 9.84 2.66
N VAL A 138 -19.06 10.71 1.89
CA VAL A 138 -19.73 11.84 1.20
C VAL A 138 -20.74 11.32 0.18
N GLY A 139 -20.39 10.28 -0.58
CA GLY A 139 -21.30 9.64 -1.52
C GLY A 139 -22.52 9.02 -0.83
N LEU A 140 -22.34 8.30 0.28
CA LEU A 140 -23.42 7.75 1.11
C LEU A 140 -24.33 8.85 1.66
N ASN A 141 -23.78 9.99 2.09
CA ASN A 141 -24.55 11.14 2.54
C ASN A 141 -25.40 11.75 1.42
N ARG A 142 -24.84 11.90 0.22
CA ARG A 142 -25.55 12.38 -0.99
C ARG A 142 -26.70 11.46 -1.39
N LEU A 143 -26.56 10.14 -1.15
CA LEU A 143 -27.62 9.16 -1.37
C LEU A 143 -28.73 9.21 -0.31
N GLY A 144 -28.55 9.99 0.76
CA GLY A 144 -29.54 10.17 1.83
C GLY A 144 -29.54 9.05 2.86
N LEU A 145 -28.51 8.20 2.89
CA LEU A 145 -28.41 7.07 3.83
C LEU A 145 -28.20 7.51 5.29
N PHE A 146 -27.67 8.70 5.53
CA PHE A 146 -27.51 9.27 6.89
C PHE A 146 -28.68 10.15 7.32
N ARG A 147 -29.74 10.27 6.51
CA ARG A 147 -30.99 10.89 6.99
C ARG A 147 -31.69 9.91 7.91
N HIS A 148 -31.20 9.84 9.15
CA HIS A 148 -31.99 9.33 10.24
C HIS A 148 -33.30 10.11 10.25
N THR A 149 -34.36 9.36 10.05
CA THR A 149 -35.72 9.71 10.42
C THR A 149 -35.72 10.24 11.85
N SER A 150 -35.66 11.57 12.01
CA SER A 150 -36.19 12.21 13.21
C SER A 150 -37.72 12.10 13.16
N ARG A 151 -38.24 10.87 13.25
CA ARG A 151 -39.58 10.65 13.77
C ARG A 151 -39.40 10.59 15.28
N TYR A 152 -39.24 11.76 15.89
CA TYR A 152 -39.71 11.90 17.25
C TYR A 152 -41.24 12.01 17.17
N PRO A 153 -41.98 11.17 17.91
CA PRO A 153 -43.44 11.28 18.02
C PRO A 153 -43.86 12.59 18.69
#